data_AF-A0A4R6JBZ3-F1
#
_entry.id   AF-A0A4R6JBZ3-F1
#
_cell.length_a   1.000
_cell.length_b   1.000
_cell.length_c   1.000
_cell.angle_alpha   90.00
_cell.angle_beta   90.00
_cell.angle_gamma   90.00
#
_symmetry.space_group_name_H-M   'P 1'
#
loop_
_entity.id
_entity.type
_entity.pdbx_description
1 polymer ?
#
loop_
_entity_poly.entity_id
_entity_poly.type
_entity_poly.pdbx_seq_one_letter_code
_entity_poly.pdbx_strand_id
1 'polypeptide(L)' 'MSPTHTEVTAGAAELDPCGQADHPDCGIRDVLDRVGDKWSVLVIVELANGTRRFRQLQRAIDGISQRMLTLSFGRMSS' A
#
# COMPACT_ATOMS: atom_id res chain seq x y z
N MET A 1 25.25 37.65 16.97
CA MET A 1 25.37 36.43 16.14
C MET A 1 24.50 35.37 16.80
N SER A 2 23.26 35.20 16.33
CA SER A 2 22.32 34.21 16.86
C SER A 2 22.08 33.15 15.80
N PRO A 3 22.32 31.86 16.09
CA PRO A 3 21.58 30.80 15.46
C PRO A 3 20.37 30.52 16.35
N THR A 4 19.24 31.12 16.03
CA THR A 4 17.96 30.64 16.55
C THR A 4 17.69 29.33 15.82
N HIS A 5 18.04 28.20 16.44
CA HIS A 5 17.62 26.90 15.96
C HIS A 5 16.10 26.86 16.05
N THR A 6 15.43 26.89 14.90
CA THR A 6 14.00 26.62 14.79
C THR A 6 13.77 25.18 15.25
N GLU A 7 13.26 25.00 16.46
CA GLU A 7 12.61 23.75 16.85
C GLU A 7 11.39 23.58 15.95
N VAL A 8 11.53 22.70 14.96
CA VAL A 8 10.37 22.14 14.26
C VAL A 8 9.71 21.23 15.28
N THR A 9 8.59 21.68 15.86
CA THR A 9 7.64 20.78 16.50
C THR A 9 7.11 19.85 15.40
N ALA A 10 7.87 18.79 15.15
CA ALA A 10 7.35 17.59 14.55
C ALA A 10 6.36 17.04 15.57
N GLY A 11 5.10 17.46 15.46
CA GLY A 11 3.99 16.62 15.88
C GLY A 11 4.02 15.37 15.03
N ALA A 12 5.02 14.53 15.28
CA ALA A 12 5.00 13.15 14.87
C ALA A 12 3.80 12.59 15.62
N ALA A 13 2.72 12.32 14.89
CA ALA A 13 1.90 11.18 15.26
C ALA A 13 2.89 10.02 15.40
N GLU A 14 3.25 9.72 16.64
CA GLU A 14 4.16 8.63 16.97
C GLU A 14 3.44 7.39 16.47
N LEU A 15 3.82 6.93 15.28
CA LEU A 15 3.32 5.69 14.74
C LEU A 15 3.88 4.63 15.68
N ASP A 16 3.06 4.14 16.61
CA ASP A 16 3.46 3.08 17.52
C ASP A 16 4.03 1.92 16.69
N PRO A 17 5.30 1.53 16.91
CA PRO A 17 5.91 0.50 16.11
C PRO A 17 5.19 -0.84 16.34
N CYS A 18 4.67 -1.38 15.23
CA CYS A 18 4.17 -2.74 15.15
C CYS A 18 5.12 -3.75 15.81
N GLY A 19 4.60 -4.58 16.73
CA GLY A 19 5.36 -5.69 17.34
C GLY A 19 5.89 -5.44 18.74
N GLN A 20 5.49 -4.35 19.41
CA GLN A 20 5.68 -4.20 20.85
C GLN A 20 4.74 -5.14 21.64
N ALA A 21 5.16 -5.50 22.86
CA ALA A 21 4.44 -6.45 23.72
C ALA A 21 2.98 -6.03 24.02
N ASP A 22 2.72 -4.72 24.02
CA ASP A 22 1.40 -4.14 24.29
C ASP A 22 0.56 -3.94 23.02
N HIS A 23 1.13 -4.18 21.82
CA HIS A 23 0.44 -4.09 20.52
C HIS A 23 0.75 -5.32 19.63
N PRO A 24 0.31 -6.54 20.03
CA PRO A 24 0.71 -7.80 19.41
C PRO A 24 0.16 -8.01 17.99
N ASP A 25 -0.96 -7.39 17.64
CA ASP A 25 -1.52 -7.38 16.28
C ASP A 25 -1.83 -5.94 15.87
N CYS A 26 -0.89 -5.31 15.19
CA CYS A 26 -1.09 -3.98 14.60
C CYS A 26 -1.82 -4.04 13.23
N GLY A 27 -2.47 -5.16 12.90
CA GLY A 27 -3.17 -5.36 11.63
C GLY A 27 -2.28 -5.40 10.39
N ILE A 28 -0.94 -5.30 10.55
CA ILE A 28 0.01 -5.33 9.44
C ILE A 28 -0.09 -6.62 8.63
N ARG A 29 -0.38 -7.76 9.29
CA ARG A 29 -0.60 -9.04 8.62
C ARG A 29 -1.84 -9.01 7.74
N ASP A 30 -2.94 -8.43 8.20
CA ASP A 30 -4.16 -8.31 7.41
C ASP A 30 -3.96 -7.42 6.19
N VAL A 31 -3.21 -6.33 6.37
CA VAL A 31 -2.82 -5.45 5.26
C VAL A 31 -1.96 -6.23 4.27
N LEU A 32 -0.91 -6.92 4.75
CA LEU A 32 -0.01 -7.72 3.93
C LEU A 32 -0.72 -8.88 3.23
N ASP A 33 -1.70 -9.53 3.84
CA ASP A 33 -2.51 -10.58 3.19
C ASP A 33 -3.45 -10.01 2.13
N ARG A 34 -3.88 -8.74 2.31
CA ARG A 34 -4.73 -8.05 1.33
C ARG A 34 -3.95 -7.53 0.13
N VAL A 35 -2.74 -6.99 0.33
CA VAL A 35 -1.90 -6.41 -0.74
C VAL A 35 -0.83 -7.35 -1.28
N GLY A 36 -0.49 -8.41 -0.55
CA GLY A 36 0.60 -9.35 -0.84
C GLY A 36 0.21 -10.51 -1.76
N ASP A 37 -1.03 -10.58 -2.24
CA ASP A 37 -1.36 -11.53 -3.29
C ASP A 37 -0.64 -11.17 -4.60
N LYS A 38 -0.26 -12.21 -5.36
CA LYS A 38 0.52 -12.09 -6.61
C LYS A 38 0.00 -10.98 -7.53
N TRP A 39 -1.30 -10.82 -7.63
CA TRP A 39 -1.91 -9.91 -8.57
C TRP A 39 -1.97 -8.49 -8.03
N SER A 40 -2.28 -8.30 -6.75
CA SER A 40 -2.26 -6.98 -6.10
C SER A 40 -0.91 -6.29 -6.23
N VAL A 41 0.20 -7.02 -6.04
CA VAL A 41 1.55 -6.47 -6.24
C VAL A 41 1.77 -6.02 -7.70
N LEU A 42 1.40 -6.85 -8.68
CA LEU A 42 1.55 -6.53 -10.10
C LEU A 42 0.69 -5.32 -10.51
N VAL A 43 -0.53 -5.23 -9.97
CA VAL A 43 -1.43 -4.09 -10.18
C VAL A 43 -0.83 -2.80 -9.60
N ILE A 44 -0.31 -2.85 -8.37
CA ILE A 44 0.35 -1.70 -7.73
C ILE A 44 1.53 -1.22 -8.56
N VAL A 45 2.40 -2.13 -9.01
CA VAL A 45 3.57 -1.80 -9.85
C VAL A 45 3.14 -1.14 -11.17
N GLU A 46 2.10 -1.67 -11.82
CA GLU A 46 1.60 -1.09 -13.07
C GLU A 46 0.97 0.30 -12.88
N LEU A 47 0.27 0.53 -11.75
CA LEU A 47 -0.34 1.81 -11.42
C LEU A 47 0.66 2.84 -10.90
N ALA A 48 1.78 2.40 -10.31
CA ALA A 48 2.89 3.27 -9.94
C ALA A 48 3.52 3.95 -11.16
N ASN A 49 3.45 3.31 -12.33
CA ASN A 49 3.90 3.86 -13.61
C ASN A 49 2.88 4.83 -14.25
N GLY A 50 1.72 5.06 -13.61
CA GLY A 50 0.69 5.99 -14.06
C GLY A 50 -0.70 5.35 -14.13
N THR A 51 -1.73 6.21 -14.23
CA THR A 51 -3.12 5.76 -14.28
C THR A 51 -3.40 4.96 -15.55
N ARG A 52 -3.76 3.69 -15.38
CA ARG A 52 -4.13 2.78 -16.47
C ARG A 52 -5.60 2.42 -16.40
N ARG A 53 -6.24 2.30 -17.56
CA ARG A 53 -7.60 1.74 -17.63
C ARG A 53 -7.56 0.24 -17.33
N PHE A 54 -8.67 -0.30 -16.83
CA PHE A 54 -8.80 -1.73 -16.51
C PHE A 54 -8.31 -2.66 -17.63
N ARG A 55 -8.68 -2.38 -18.88
CA ARG A 55 -8.29 -3.20 -20.05
C ARG A 55 -6.79 -3.11 -20.38
N GLN A 56 -6.13 -2.01 -20.04
CA GLN A 56 -4.68 -1.85 -20.20
C GLN A 56 -3.95 -2.65 -19.11
N LEU A 57 -4.44 -2.60 -17.87
CA LEU A 57 -3.92 -3.39 -16.75
C LEU A 57 -4.01 -4.90 -17.05
N GLN A 58 -5.15 -5.35 -17.58
CA GLN A 58 -5.36 -6.75 -17.96
C GLN A 58 -4.39 -7.22 -19.06
N ARG A 59 -3.96 -6.34 -19.97
CA ARG A 59 -3.00 -6.67 -21.04
C ARG A 59 -1.55 -6.58 -20.58
N ALA A 60 -1.27 -5.70 -19.62
CA ALA A 60 0.07 -5.52 -19.08
C ALA A 60 0.45 -6.67 -18.12
N ILE A 61 -0.52 -7.21 -17.40
CA ILE A 61 -0.31 -8.30 -16.45
C ILE A 61 -0.64 -9.62 -17.15
N ASP A 62 0.39 -10.30 -17.64
CA ASP A 62 0.21 -11.56 -18.35
C ASP A 62 -0.35 -12.67 -17.44
N GLY A 63 -1.32 -13.42 -17.96
CA GLY A 63 -1.98 -14.53 -17.26
C GLY A 63 -3.01 -14.12 -16.19
N ILE A 64 -3.31 -12.84 -15.98
CA ILE A 64 -4.38 -12.45 -15.06
C ILE A 64 -5.77 -12.64 -15.70
N SER A 65 -6.67 -13.32 -15.01
CA SER A 65 -8.07 -13.40 -15.45
C SER A 65 -8.83 -12.13 -15.09
N GLN A 66 -9.89 -11.81 -15.85
CA GLN A 66 -10.75 -10.66 -15.57
C GLN A 66 -11.33 -10.70 -14.14
N ARG A 67 -11.68 -11.90 -13.65
CA ARG A 67 -12.17 -12.09 -12.28
C ARG A 67 -11.12 -11.73 -11.24
N MET A 68 -9.88 -12.19 -11.41
CA MET A 68 -8.79 -11.87 -10.48
C MET A 68 -8.45 -10.38 -10.50
N LEU A 69 -8.47 -9.76 -11.68
CA LEU A 69 -8.25 -8.32 -11.81
C LEU A 69 -9.31 -7.49 -11.08
N THR A 70 -10.59 -7.86 -11.20
CA THR A 70 -11.68 -7.19 -10.45
C THR A 70 -11.55 -7.40 -8.94
N LEU A 71 -11.16 -8.61 -8.50
CA LEU A 71 -10.94 -8.91 -7.08
C LEU A 71 -9.81 -8.07 -6.49
N SER A 72 -8.65 -8.01 -7.15
CA SER A 72 -7.51 -7.19 -6.69
C SER A 72 -7.84 -5.70 -6.72
N PHE A 73 -8.50 -5.20 -7.77
CA PHE A 73 -8.89 -3.79 -7.84
C PHE A 73 -9.91 -3.40 -6.75
N GLY A 74 -10.91 -4.26 -6.52
CA GLY A 74 -11.91 -4.03 -5.47
C GLY A 74 -11.31 -4.03 -4.06
N ARG A 75 -10.28 -4.85 -3.81
CA ARG A 75 -9.53 -4.87 -2.54
C ARG A 75 -8.75 -3.58 -2.29
N MET A 76 -8.31 -2.89 -3.34
CA MET A 76 -7.57 -1.63 -3.25
C MET A 76 -8.50 -0.41 -3.16
N SER A 77 -9.72 -0.50 -3.70
CA SER A 77 -10.69 0.61 -3.67
C SER A 77 -11.52 0.71 -2.39
N SER A 78 -11.40 -0.29 -1.51
CA SER A 78 -12.10 -0.37 -0.22
C SER A 78 -11.12 -0.34 0.91
#